data_AF-A0A0A1UEE9-F1
#
_entry.id   AF-A0A0A1UEE9-F1
#
_cell.length_a   1.000
_cell.length_b   1.000
_cell.length_c   1.000
_cell.angle_alpha   90.00
_cell.angle_beta   90.00
_cell.angle_gamma   90.00
#
_symmetry.space_group_name_H-M   'P 1'
#
loop_
_entity.id
_entity.type
_entity.pdbx_description
1 polymer ?
#
loop_
_entity_poly.entity_id
_entity_poly.type
_entity_poly.pdbx_seq_one_letter_code
_entity_poly.pdbx_strand_id
1 'polypeptide(L)'
;MSRVKLSDVINQAVAPENTGFNQNKFKIVLKAVGKYTLGAEALKNQLALKFNAYAHLKLGEVEMYNTLCLMQYVVKRSVKLQKQLHLNEFVEVYKKVLFLVPFKKITDKNIVAIKAIQLVKEWSEFSEMFPYNDLLEVVEKKLSGCDSRVNHTIDISHNSFEDVPVETERMSLDQPRSVDFSTTQPVMKSESPTLFSYVKQALQEGQLDGGPVVLSAI
;
A
#
# COMPACT_ATOMS: atom_id res chain seq x y z
N MET A 1 -17.66 -2.48 20.73
CA MET A 1 -16.86 -2.00 19.57
C MET A 1 -16.30 -3.20 18.84
N SER A 2 -16.58 -3.35 17.54
CA SER A 2 -15.98 -4.41 16.72
C SER A 2 -14.53 -4.04 16.38
N ARG A 3 -13.59 -4.97 16.59
CA ARG A 3 -12.18 -4.79 16.22
C ARG A 3 -12.01 -5.24 14.77
N VAL A 4 -11.73 -4.29 13.86
CA VAL A 4 -11.41 -4.60 12.46
C VAL A 4 -9.94 -5.02 12.36
N LYS A 5 -9.64 -6.16 11.72
CA LYS A 5 -8.27 -6.63 11.53
C LYS A 5 -7.61 -5.92 10.35
N LEU A 6 -6.31 -5.64 10.45
CA LEU A 6 -5.55 -5.03 9.35
C LEU A 6 -5.60 -5.88 8.06
N SER A 7 -5.61 -7.22 8.20
CA SER A 7 -5.79 -8.15 7.08
C SER A 7 -7.06 -7.89 6.30
N ASP A 8 -8.16 -7.57 6.98
CA ASP A 8 -9.47 -7.38 6.36
C ASP A 8 -9.48 -6.05 5.58
N VAL A 9 -8.88 -5.02 6.15
CA VAL A 9 -8.72 -3.71 5.48
C VAL A 9 -7.84 -3.84 4.23
N ILE A 10 -6.74 -4.60 4.31
CA ILE A 10 -5.87 -4.86 3.16
C ILE A 10 -6.63 -5.65 2.10
N ASN A 11 -7.30 -6.75 2.47
CA ASN A 11 -8.05 -7.59 1.54
C ASN A 11 -9.11 -6.78 0.80
N GLN A 12 -9.88 -5.93 1.50
CA GLN A 12 -10.87 -5.04 0.87
C GLN A 12 -10.24 -4.03 -0.08
N ALA A 13 -9.03 -3.55 0.24
CA ALA A 13 -8.29 -2.59 -0.57
C ALA A 13 -7.73 -3.20 -1.86
N VAL A 14 -7.34 -4.49 -1.83
CA VAL A 14 -6.73 -5.16 -2.99
C VAL A 14 -7.68 -6.10 -3.73
N ALA A 15 -8.90 -6.25 -3.25
CA ALA A 15 -9.90 -7.18 -3.78
C ALA A 15 -10.06 -7.05 -5.32
N PRO A 16 -10.29 -8.14 -6.04
CA PRO A 16 -10.31 -8.17 -7.51
C PRO A 16 -11.44 -7.33 -8.13
N GLU A 17 -12.52 -7.09 -7.39
CA GLU A 17 -13.61 -6.18 -7.79
C GLU A 17 -13.19 -4.70 -7.82
N ASN A 18 -12.05 -4.36 -7.22
CA ASN A 18 -11.47 -3.04 -7.38
C ASN A 18 -10.83 -2.93 -8.76
N THR A 19 -11.51 -2.27 -9.68
CA THR A 19 -10.98 -1.97 -11.00
C THR A 19 -9.94 -0.84 -10.88
N GLY A 20 -8.67 -1.21 -10.79
CA GLY A 20 -7.55 -0.28 -10.81
C GLY A 20 -7.20 0.37 -9.46
N PHE A 21 -6.59 1.56 -9.52
CA PHE A 21 -5.98 2.23 -8.37
C PHE A 21 -7.04 2.85 -7.44
N ASN A 22 -7.35 2.16 -6.34
CA ASN A 22 -8.32 2.63 -5.35
C ASN A 22 -7.66 3.45 -4.23
N GLN A 23 -7.34 4.71 -4.54
CA GLN A 23 -6.63 5.60 -3.62
C GLN A 23 -7.30 5.75 -2.25
N ASN A 24 -8.64 5.79 -2.20
CA ASN A 24 -9.39 5.95 -0.97
C ASN A 24 -9.16 4.76 -0.03
N LYS A 25 -9.26 3.53 -0.56
CA LYS A 25 -8.97 2.32 0.23
C LYS A 25 -7.50 2.25 0.65
N PHE A 26 -6.56 2.67 -0.20
CA PHE A 26 -5.14 2.72 0.16
C PHE A 26 -4.83 3.75 1.24
N LYS A 27 -5.52 4.90 1.24
CA LYS A 27 -5.43 5.91 2.31
C LYS A 27 -5.91 5.34 3.65
N ILE A 28 -6.93 4.49 3.65
CA ILE A 28 -7.40 3.81 4.87
C ILE A 28 -6.33 2.83 5.39
N VAL A 29 -5.71 2.04 4.52
CA VAL A 29 -4.59 1.16 4.90
C VAL A 29 -3.44 1.96 5.50
N LEU A 30 -3.00 3.04 4.83
CA LEU A 30 -1.92 3.91 5.31
C LEU A 30 -2.23 4.49 6.70
N LYS A 31 -3.46 4.98 6.92
CA LYS A 31 -3.91 5.48 8.23
C LYS A 31 -3.90 4.38 9.30
N ALA A 32 -4.39 3.19 8.97
CA ALA A 32 -4.41 2.06 9.89
C ALA A 32 -2.97 1.66 10.29
N VAL A 33 -2.05 1.61 9.33
CA VAL A 33 -0.63 1.32 9.55
C VAL A 33 0.05 2.40 10.40
N GLY A 34 -0.21 3.68 10.14
CA GLY A 34 0.37 4.79 10.88
C GLY A 34 -0.09 4.88 12.34
N LYS A 35 -1.26 4.33 12.67
CA LYS A 35 -1.84 4.38 14.02
C LYS A 35 -1.11 3.47 15.03
N TYR A 36 -0.47 2.41 14.58
CA TYR A 36 0.14 1.41 15.45
C TYR A 36 1.67 1.41 15.35
N THR A 37 2.34 1.21 16.47
CA THR A 37 3.82 1.19 16.55
C THR A 37 4.44 0.13 15.61
N LEU A 38 3.84 -1.05 15.57
CA LEU A 38 4.25 -2.18 14.70
C LEU A 38 3.49 -2.23 13.37
N GLY A 39 2.75 -1.18 13.00
CA GLY A 39 1.89 -1.21 11.81
C GLY A 39 2.66 -1.45 10.50
N ALA A 40 3.85 -0.87 10.36
CA ALA A 40 4.67 -1.03 9.15
C ALA A 40 5.20 -2.47 9.01
N GLU A 41 5.64 -3.08 10.11
CA GLU A 41 6.07 -4.48 10.14
C GLU A 41 4.89 -5.43 9.88
N ALA A 42 3.73 -5.16 10.49
CA ALA A 42 2.52 -5.94 10.24
C ALA A 42 2.10 -5.87 8.77
N LEU A 43 2.15 -4.69 8.14
CA LEU A 43 1.89 -4.55 6.71
C LEU A 43 2.91 -5.32 5.87
N LYS A 44 4.21 -5.19 6.14
CA LYS A 44 5.27 -5.97 5.47
C LYS A 44 4.95 -7.47 5.50
N ASN A 45 4.59 -8.00 6.67
CA ASN A 45 4.26 -9.42 6.83
C ASN A 45 3.02 -9.82 6.01
N GLN A 46 1.96 -9.00 5.98
CA GLN A 46 0.77 -9.25 5.17
C GLN A 46 1.08 -9.22 3.66
N LEU A 47 1.93 -8.30 3.21
CA LEU A 47 2.38 -8.23 1.82
C LEU A 47 3.20 -9.48 1.44
N ALA A 48 4.12 -9.90 2.30
CA ALA A 48 4.92 -11.11 2.08
C ALA A 48 4.03 -12.37 2.00
N LEU A 49 2.96 -12.46 2.79
CA LEU A 49 1.99 -13.56 2.69
C LEU A 49 1.28 -13.56 1.33
N LYS A 50 0.85 -12.40 0.82
CA LYS A 50 0.23 -12.29 -0.50
C LYS A 50 1.21 -12.67 -1.62
N PHE A 51 2.46 -12.25 -1.53
CA PHE A 51 3.49 -12.59 -2.52
C PHE A 51 3.76 -14.10 -2.56
N ASN A 52 3.89 -14.74 -1.40
CA ASN A 52 4.04 -16.20 -1.34
C ASN A 52 2.78 -16.91 -1.86
N ALA A 53 1.58 -16.44 -1.52
CA ALA A 53 0.33 -17.00 -2.06
C ALA A 53 0.28 -16.90 -3.59
N TYR A 54 0.68 -15.77 -4.17
CA TYR A 54 0.75 -15.57 -5.61
C TYR A 54 1.80 -16.48 -6.28
N ALA A 55 3.00 -16.57 -5.70
CA ALA A 55 4.05 -17.46 -6.21
C ALA A 55 3.65 -18.95 -6.20
N HIS A 56 2.68 -19.31 -5.35
CA HIS A 56 2.08 -20.64 -5.28
C HIS A 56 0.72 -20.75 -6.01
N LEU A 57 0.36 -19.76 -6.85
CA LEU A 57 -0.88 -19.73 -7.64
C LEU A 57 -2.17 -19.79 -6.80
N LYS A 58 -2.12 -19.32 -5.55
CA LYS A 58 -3.26 -19.23 -4.61
C LYS A 58 -3.90 -17.84 -4.55
N LEU A 59 -3.36 -16.88 -5.31
CA LEU A 59 -3.83 -15.49 -5.40
C LEU A 59 -4.02 -15.13 -6.88
N GLY A 60 -5.11 -14.44 -7.21
CA GLY A 60 -5.36 -14.03 -8.60
C GLY A 60 -4.45 -12.88 -9.07
N GLU A 61 -4.23 -12.76 -10.38
CA GLU A 61 -3.37 -11.72 -10.96
C GLU A 61 -3.86 -10.30 -10.62
N VAL A 62 -5.17 -10.03 -10.69
CA VAL A 62 -5.75 -8.71 -10.40
C VAL A 62 -5.51 -8.32 -8.94
N GLU A 63 -5.73 -9.25 -8.00
CA GLU A 63 -5.51 -8.98 -6.59
C GLU A 63 -4.02 -8.74 -6.27
N MET A 64 -3.14 -9.51 -6.91
CA MET A 64 -1.70 -9.31 -6.78
C MET A 64 -1.25 -7.97 -7.38
N TYR A 65 -1.78 -7.59 -8.54
CA TYR A 65 -1.53 -6.29 -9.16
C TYR A 65 -1.97 -5.14 -8.23
N ASN A 66 -3.20 -5.21 -7.70
CA ASN A 66 -3.71 -4.22 -6.74
C ASN A 66 -2.86 -4.18 -5.45
N THR A 67 -2.29 -5.31 -5.04
CA THR A 67 -1.34 -5.38 -3.91
C THR A 67 -0.06 -4.59 -4.20
N LEU A 68 0.49 -4.70 -5.41
CA LEU A 68 1.65 -3.91 -5.83
C LEU A 68 1.31 -2.41 -5.93
N CYS A 69 0.11 -2.06 -6.42
CA CYS A 69 -0.37 -0.68 -6.43
C CYS A 69 -0.53 -0.09 -5.02
N LEU A 70 -1.05 -0.87 -4.07
CA LEU A 70 -1.11 -0.48 -2.67
C LEU A 70 0.29 -0.20 -2.12
N MET A 71 1.25 -1.08 -2.42
CA MET A 71 2.64 -0.89 -2.00
C MET A 71 3.24 0.40 -2.57
N GLN A 72 3.11 0.63 -3.88
CA GLN A 72 3.54 1.88 -4.51
C GLN A 72 3.02 3.10 -3.74
N TYR A 73 1.72 3.11 -3.44
CA TYR A 73 1.07 4.23 -2.77
C TYR A 73 1.61 4.48 -1.36
N VAL A 74 1.74 3.41 -0.56
CA VAL A 74 2.11 3.50 0.86
C VAL A 74 3.61 3.76 1.03
N VAL A 75 4.46 3.18 0.17
CA VAL A 75 5.92 3.36 0.21
C VAL A 75 6.31 4.80 -0.07
N LYS A 76 5.71 5.46 -1.07
CA LYS A 76 5.92 6.90 -1.34
C LYS A 76 5.56 7.81 -0.14
N ARG A 77 4.80 7.30 0.84
CA ARG A 77 4.21 8.10 1.95
C ARG A 77 4.63 7.62 3.34
N SER A 78 5.50 6.62 3.46
CA SER A 78 5.90 6.07 4.76
C SER A 78 7.34 5.59 4.78
N VAL A 79 8.23 6.42 5.34
CA VAL A 79 9.64 6.07 5.57
C VAL A 79 9.78 4.84 6.48
N LYS A 80 8.87 4.65 7.44
CA LYS A 80 8.85 3.45 8.29
C LYS A 80 8.62 2.18 7.46
N LEU A 81 7.71 2.22 6.48
CA LEU A 81 7.49 1.09 5.60
C LEU A 81 8.67 0.88 4.66
N GLN A 82 9.24 1.94 4.08
CA GLN A 82 10.45 1.87 3.25
C GLN A 82 11.53 1.01 3.93
N LYS A 83 11.89 1.37 5.18
CA LYS A 83 12.87 0.61 5.98
C LYS A 83 12.52 -0.88 6.16
N GLN A 84 11.23 -1.21 6.30
CA GLN A 84 10.77 -2.60 6.41
C GLN A 84 10.89 -3.37 5.09
N LEU A 85 10.72 -2.70 3.96
CA LEU A 85 10.83 -3.33 2.63
C LEU A 85 12.29 -3.51 2.18
N HIS A 86 13.26 -2.88 2.85
CA HIS A 86 14.70 -3.09 2.58
C HIS A 86 15.24 -4.36 3.21
N LEU A 87 14.49 -4.97 4.14
CA LEU A 87 14.93 -6.18 4.80
C LEU A 87 15.11 -7.29 3.76
N ASN A 88 16.28 -7.93 3.75
CA ASN A 88 16.62 -8.98 2.78
C ASN A 88 15.55 -10.07 2.70
N GLU A 89 14.95 -10.45 3.83
CA GLU A 89 13.84 -11.41 3.89
C GLU A 89 12.64 -11.00 3.01
N PHE A 90 12.30 -9.71 2.96
CA PHE A 90 11.20 -9.21 2.15
C PHE A 90 11.60 -9.19 0.68
N VAL A 91 12.82 -8.74 0.38
CA VAL A 91 13.37 -8.66 -0.97
C VAL A 91 13.42 -10.04 -1.62
N GLU A 92 13.81 -11.08 -0.88
CA GLU A 92 13.80 -12.46 -1.39
C GLU A 92 12.40 -12.95 -1.73
N VAL A 93 11.38 -12.59 -0.94
CA VAL A 93 9.99 -12.91 -1.26
C VAL A 93 9.52 -12.12 -2.49
N TYR A 94 9.90 -10.86 -2.61
CA TYR A 94 9.56 -10.03 -3.76
C TYR A 94 10.18 -10.55 -5.07
N LYS A 95 11.44 -10.99 -5.04
CA LYS A 95 12.14 -11.61 -6.18
C LYS A 95 11.36 -12.78 -6.77
N LYS A 96 10.67 -13.58 -5.93
CA LYS A 96 9.85 -14.70 -6.41
C LYS A 96 8.72 -14.23 -7.32
N VAL A 97 8.10 -13.09 -7.02
CA VAL A 97 7.05 -12.50 -7.86
C VAL A 97 7.67 -11.86 -9.10
N LEU A 98 8.74 -11.08 -8.94
CA LEU A 98 9.43 -10.38 -10.03
C LEU A 98 9.93 -11.35 -11.12
N PHE A 99 10.50 -12.48 -10.73
CA PHE A 99 11.06 -13.47 -11.64
C PHE A 99 10.12 -14.65 -11.92
N LEU A 100 8.84 -14.56 -11.53
CA LEU A 100 7.85 -15.62 -11.77
C LEU A 100 7.65 -15.87 -13.27
N VAL A 101 7.62 -14.79 -14.05
CA VAL A 101 7.53 -14.85 -15.52
C VAL A 101 8.92 -14.62 -16.11
N PRO A 102 9.41 -15.49 -17.01
CA PRO A 102 10.65 -15.24 -17.73
C PRO A 102 10.56 -13.94 -18.52
N PHE A 103 11.55 -13.05 -18.39
CA PHE A 103 11.52 -11.70 -18.98
C PHE A 103 11.29 -11.71 -20.50
N LYS A 104 11.88 -12.69 -21.20
CA LYS A 104 11.69 -12.90 -22.65
C LYS A 104 10.26 -13.27 -23.07
N LYS A 105 9.40 -13.64 -22.11
CA LYS A 105 8.00 -14.02 -22.32
C LYS A 105 7.01 -12.97 -21.80
N ILE A 106 7.49 -11.85 -21.25
CA ILE A 106 6.63 -10.78 -20.77
C ILE A 106 5.90 -10.16 -21.96
N THR A 107 4.59 -10.05 -21.82
CA THR A 107 3.67 -9.36 -22.73
C THR A 107 2.84 -8.37 -21.92
N ASP A 108 2.06 -7.54 -22.61
CA ASP A 108 1.05 -6.64 -22.02
C ASP A 108 0.06 -7.35 -21.07
N LYS A 109 -0.17 -8.65 -21.27
CA LYS A 109 -1.02 -9.47 -20.40
C LYS A 109 -0.40 -9.74 -19.03
N ASN A 110 0.92 -9.63 -18.87
CA ASN A 110 1.61 -9.95 -17.62
C ASN A 110 1.66 -8.74 -16.67
N ILE A 111 0.48 -8.24 -16.30
CA ILE A 111 0.31 -6.98 -15.55
C ILE A 111 1.09 -6.96 -14.23
N VAL A 112 1.20 -8.11 -13.53
CA VAL A 112 1.93 -8.22 -12.27
C VAL A 112 3.44 -8.10 -12.49
N ALA A 113 3.97 -8.77 -13.52
CA ALA A 113 5.39 -8.73 -13.84
C ALA A 113 5.82 -7.32 -14.27
N ILE A 114 5.00 -6.68 -15.13
CA ILE A 114 5.21 -5.29 -15.55
C ILE A 114 5.23 -4.37 -14.32
N LYS A 115 4.21 -4.48 -13.45
CA LYS A 115 4.12 -3.62 -12.26
C LYS A 115 5.28 -3.84 -11.29
N ALA A 116 5.73 -5.08 -11.10
CA ALA A 116 6.87 -5.39 -10.25
C ALA A 116 8.17 -4.78 -10.80
N ILE A 117 8.40 -4.85 -12.12
CA ILE A 117 9.58 -4.23 -12.74
C ILE A 117 9.56 -2.71 -12.55
N GLN A 118 8.41 -2.07 -12.73
CA GLN A 118 8.27 -0.63 -12.50
C GLN A 118 8.59 -0.23 -11.07
N LEU A 119 8.11 -1.00 -10.10
CA LEU A 119 8.41 -0.75 -8.69
C LEU A 119 9.90 -0.88 -8.39
N VAL A 120 10.64 -1.79 -9.05
CA VAL A 120 12.10 -1.85 -8.91
C VAL A 120 12.75 -0.57 -9.40
N LYS A 121 12.37 -0.08 -10.60
CA LYS A 121 12.88 1.18 -11.15
C LYS A 121 12.58 2.36 -10.22
N GLU A 122 11.32 2.51 -9.82
CA GLU A 122 10.89 3.58 -8.92
C GLU A 122 11.63 3.52 -7.57
N TRP A 123 11.76 2.32 -6.99
CA TRP A 123 12.36 2.19 -5.66
C TRP A 123 13.87 2.35 -5.66
N SER A 124 14.55 2.06 -6.77
CA SER A 124 15.98 2.35 -6.92
C SER A 124 16.32 3.84 -6.98
N GLU A 125 15.36 4.71 -7.33
CA GLU A 125 15.57 6.16 -7.34
C GLU A 125 15.61 6.75 -5.93
N PHE A 126 15.04 6.06 -4.95
CA PHE A 126 15.11 6.47 -3.56
C PHE A 126 16.54 6.23 -3.04
N SER A 127 17.26 7.32 -2.76
CA SER A 127 18.70 7.35 -2.45
C SER A 127 19.17 6.46 -1.28
N GLU A 128 18.25 5.90 -0.49
CA GLU A 128 18.54 5.02 0.66
C GLU A 128 18.08 3.55 0.45
N MET A 129 17.61 3.17 -0.75
CA MET A 129 17.00 1.85 -1.03
C MET A 129 17.98 0.79 -1.55
N PHE A 130 19.11 0.62 -0.86
CA PHE A 130 19.85 -0.65 -0.96
C PHE A 130 18.95 -1.75 -0.33
N PRO A 131 18.51 -2.81 -1.04
CA PRO A 131 19.13 -3.52 -2.17
C PRO A 131 18.41 -3.44 -3.53
N TYR A 132 17.53 -2.47 -3.75
CA TYR A 132 16.77 -2.35 -5.01
C TYR A 132 17.62 -1.87 -6.18
N ASN A 133 18.75 -1.19 -5.93
CA ASN A 133 19.73 -0.83 -6.95
C ASN A 133 20.35 -2.06 -7.62
N ASP A 134 20.81 -3.03 -6.81
CA ASP A 134 21.34 -4.30 -7.33
C ASP A 134 20.26 -5.07 -8.12
N LEU A 135 19.01 -4.98 -7.67
CA LEU A 135 17.89 -5.60 -8.35
C LEU A 135 17.58 -4.92 -9.69
N LEU A 136 17.72 -3.60 -9.77
CA LEU A 136 17.58 -2.83 -11.00
C LEU A 136 18.61 -3.29 -12.04
N GLU A 137 19.89 -3.41 -11.68
CA GLU A 137 20.93 -3.88 -12.61
C GLU A 137 20.60 -5.26 -13.20
N VAL A 138 20.09 -6.18 -12.36
CA VAL A 138 19.66 -7.51 -12.81
C VAL A 138 18.46 -7.42 -13.76
N VAL A 139 17.50 -6.54 -13.46
CA VAL A 139 16.32 -6.28 -14.30
C VAL A 139 16.74 -5.73 -15.67
N GLU A 140 17.59 -4.70 -15.70
CA GLU A 140 18.08 -4.06 -16.92
C GLU A 140 18.85 -5.05 -17.81
N LYS A 141 19.73 -5.86 -17.20
CA LYS A 141 20.47 -6.91 -17.94
C LYS A 141 19.54 -7.96 -18.54
N LYS A 142 18.43 -8.29 -17.89
CA LYS A 142 17.45 -9.23 -18.44
C LYS A 142 16.60 -8.58 -19.53
N LEU A 143 16.26 -7.30 -19.39
CA LEU A 143 15.48 -6.54 -20.39
C LEU A 143 16.28 -6.23 -21.66
N SER A 144 17.60 -6.02 -21.58
CA SER A 144 18.44 -5.80 -22.77
C SER A 144 18.47 -6.99 -23.73
N GLY A 145 18.16 -8.19 -23.23
CA GLY A 145 17.99 -9.40 -24.03
C GLY A 145 16.56 -9.67 -24.50
N CYS A 146 15.63 -8.72 -24.35
CA CYS A 146 14.22 -8.83 -24.72
C CYS A 146 13.87 -8.00 -25.97
N ASP A 147 12.75 -8.35 -26.62
CA ASP A 147 12.19 -7.61 -27.75
C ASP A 147 11.82 -6.17 -27.31
N SER A 148 12.10 -5.17 -28.16
CA SER A 148 11.87 -3.75 -27.87
C SER A 148 10.41 -3.42 -27.49
N ARG A 149 9.45 -4.25 -27.91
CA ARG A 149 8.03 -4.12 -27.52
C ARG A 149 7.80 -4.30 -26.01
N VAL A 150 8.59 -5.13 -25.35
CA VAL A 150 8.50 -5.37 -23.90
C VAL A 150 8.94 -4.12 -23.13
N ASN A 151 10.05 -3.50 -23.56
CA ASN A 151 10.56 -2.27 -22.95
C ASN A 151 9.55 -1.12 -23.07
N HIS A 152 8.98 -0.93 -24.27
CA HIS A 152 7.95 0.08 -24.51
C HIS A 152 6.70 -0.14 -23.64
N THR A 153 6.29 -1.40 -23.42
CA THR A 153 5.14 -1.72 -22.57
C THR A 153 5.37 -1.32 -21.12
N ILE A 154 6.57 -1.60 -20.58
CA ILE A 154 6.94 -1.27 -19.20
C ILE A 154 6.98 0.25 -18.98
N ASP A 155 7.48 0.99 -19.96
CA ASP A 155 7.66 2.44 -19.88
C ASP A 155 6.33 3.21 -20.06
N ILE A 156 5.42 2.78 -20.95
CA ILE A 156 4.09 3.42 -21.07
C ILE A 156 3.31 3.32 -19.76
N SER A 157 3.28 2.12 -19.15
CA SER A 157 2.49 1.91 -17.95
C SER A 157 3.06 2.62 -16.72
N HIS A 158 4.25 3.22 -16.80
CA HIS A 158 4.89 3.93 -15.69
C HIS A 158 4.27 5.32 -15.50
N ASN A 159 3.94 5.99 -16.60
CA ASN A 159 3.48 7.38 -16.61
C ASN A 159 1.98 7.56 -16.26
N SER A 160 1.21 6.48 -16.09
CA SER A 160 -0.26 6.58 -15.95
C SER A 160 -0.77 6.88 -14.54
N PHE A 161 0.12 6.99 -13.53
CA PHE A 161 -0.28 7.09 -12.12
C PHE A 161 0.41 8.21 -11.33
N GLU A 162 1.25 9.01 -11.98
CA GLU A 162 1.87 10.17 -11.37
C GLU A 162 1.04 11.41 -11.68
N ASP A 163 0.20 11.85 -10.74
CA ASP A 163 -0.25 13.26 -10.60
C ASP A 163 -1.24 13.41 -9.44
N VAL A 164 -0.82 13.06 -8.21
CA VAL A 164 -1.52 13.58 -7.02
C VAL A 164 -0.48 14.11 -6.04
N PRO A 165 -0.45 15.43 -5.77
CA PRO A 165 0.54 16.04 -4.91
C PRO A 165 0.51 15.41 -3.51
N VAL A 166 1.71 15.12 -3.00
CA VAL A 166 1.92 14.68 -1.62
C VAL A 166 1.74 15.91 -0.73
N GLU A 167 0.62 15.99 -0.01
CA GLU A 167 0.51 16.90 1.13
C GLU A 167 1.47 16.39 2.21
N THR A 168 2.70 16.88 2.17
CA THR A 168 3.67 16.69 3.24
C THR A 168 3.19 17.51 4.42
N GLU A 169 2.53 16.88 5.40
CA GLU A 169 2.30 17.47 6.72
C GLU A 169 3.68 17.80 7.32
N ARG A 170 4.09 19.06 7.18
CA ARG A 170 5.22 19.62 7.92
C ARG A 170 4.81 19.64 9.39
N MET A 171 5.27 18.65 10.16
CA MET A 171 5.34 18.81 11.62
C MET A 171 6.39 19.89 11.90
N SER A 172 5.93 21.12 12.07
CA SER A 172 6.73 22.20 12.64
C SER A 172 7.15 21.79 14.06
N LEU A 173 8.45 21.59 14.26
CA LEU A 173 9.04 21.56 15.59
C LEU A 173 9.04 22.99 16.13
N ASP A 174 8.03 23.35 16.92
CA ASP A 174 8.12 24.52 17.79
C ASP A 174 9.00 24.20 19.00
N GLN A 175 10.05 25.02 19.16
CA GLN A 175 10.92 25.02 20.32
C GLN A 175 10.16 25.45 21.58
N PRO A 176 10.52 24.94 22.78
CA PRO A 176 9.89 25.39 24.01
C PRO A 176 10.44 26.76 24.42
N ARG A 177 9.56 27.77 24.46
CA ARG A 177 9.78 28.97 25.29
C ARG A 177 9.38 28.66 26.73
N SER A 178 10.36 28.72 27.62
CA SER A 178 10.18 28.96 29.06
C SER A 178 9.32 30.21 29.28
N VAL A 179 8.31 30.19 30.17
CA VAL A 179 8.09 31.13 31.29
C VAL A 179 6.95 30.61 32.21
N ASP A 180 7.29 30.50 33.49
CA ASP A 180 6.58 30.64 34.78
C ASP A 180 5.16 30.14 35.11
N PHE A 181 5.13 29.59 36.33
CA PHE A 181 4.03 29.27 37.21
C PHE A 181 3.08 30.46 37.46
N SER A 182 1.77 30.22 37.32
CA SER A 182 0.77 30.67 38.29
C SER A 182 -0.53 29.87 38.17
N THR A 183 -1.01 29.49 39.34
CA THR A 183 -2.13 28.59 39.66
C THR A 183 -3.50 29.19 39.31
N THR A 184 -4.36 28.42 38.64
CA THR A 184 -5.81 28.27 38.97
C THR A 184 -6.48 27.19 38.10
N GLN A 185 -7.16 26.23 38.75
CA GLN A 185 -8.17 25.31 38.19
C GLN A 185 -9.56 25.70 38.75
N PRO A 186 -10.70 25.11 38.33
CA PRO A 186 -11.00 24.25 37.15
C PRO A 186 -12.25 24.74 36.37
N VAL A 187 -12.61 24.10 35.24
CA VAL A 187 -13.99 23.64 34.88
C VAL A 187 -13.94 22.86 33.55
N MET A 188 -14.57 21.69 33.56
CA MET A 188 -14.85 20.83 32.41
C MET A 188 -15.90 21.44 31.48
N LYS A 189 -15.72 21.28 30.15
CA LYS A 189 -16.62 20.48 29.29
C LYS A 189 -16.03 20.36 27.89
N SER A 190 -15.78 19.11 27.51
CA SER A 190 -15.29 18.66 26.22
C SER A 190 -16.44 18.35 25.27
N GLU A 191 -16.45 18.89 24.06
CA GLU A 191 -17.08 18.25 22.90
C GLU A 191 -16.25 18.56 21.65
N SER A 192 -15.29 17.68 21.34
CA SER A 192 -14.62 17.64 20.03
C SER A 192 -15.40 16.67 19.13
N PRO A 193 -15.72 17.02 17.87
CA PRO A 193 -16.49 16.14 16.99
C PRO A 193 -15.66 14.91 16.62
N THR A 194 -16.21 13.72 16.90
CA THR A 194 -15.55 12.44 16.61
C THR A 194 -15.88 11.93 15.21
N LEU A 195 -14.93 11.18 14.62
CA LEU A 195 -14.95 10.47 13.33
C LEU A 195 -16.23 9.67 12.99
N PHE A 196 -17.15 9.50 13.93
CA PHE A 196 -18.46 8.88 13.72
C PHE A 196 -19.41 9.74 12.86
N SER A 197 -19.25 11.07 12.82
CA SER A 197 -20.10 11.94 12.00
C SER A 197 -19.89 11.73 10.49
N TYR A 198 -18.65 11.47 10.06
CA TYR A 198 -18.32 11.24 8.64
C TYR A 198 -18.78 9.87 8.13
N VAL A 199 -18.73 8.83 8.97
CA VAL A 199 -19.13 7.46 8.58
C VAL A 199 -20.66 7.34 8.47
N LYS A 200 -21.40 8.07 9.31
CA LYS A 200 -22.86 8.07 9.27
C LYS A 200 -23.41 8.84 8.05
N GLN A 201 -22.71 9.88 7.60
CA GLN A 201 -23.08 10.65 6.42
C GLN A 201 -22.84 9.86 5.12
N ALA A 202 -21.79 9.03 5.05
CA ALA A 202 -21.54 8.15 3.90
C ALA A 202 -22.46 6.90 3.83
N LEU A 203 -23.12 6.55 4.94
CA LEU A 203 -24.04 5.39 5.01
C LEU A 203 -25.52 5.79 4.88
N GLN A 204 -25.86 7.08 4.93
CA GLN A 204 -27.23 7.57 4.74
C GLN A 204 -27.59 7.83 3.26
N GLU A 205 -26.62 7.81 2.34
CA GLU A 205 -26.85 7.97 0.90
C GLU A 205 -27.17 6.65 0.16
N GLY A 206 -27.33 5.54 0.88
CA GLY A 206 -27.70 4.24 0.31
C GLY A 206 -28.90 3.62 1.00
N GLN A 207 -30.10 4.19 0.79
CA GLN A 207 -31.38 3.54 1.10
C GLN A 207 -31.92 2.77 -0.11
N LEU A 208 -32.79 1.80 0.20
CA LEU A 208 -33.50 0.79 -0.62
C LEU A 208 -32.74 -0.55 -0.66
N ASP A 209 -33.23 -1.69 -0.22
CA ASP A 209 -34.56 -2.17 0.21
C ASP A 209 -34.29 -3.47 1.03
N GLY A 210 -34.83 -3.68 2.23
CA GLY A 210 -35.95 -4.61 2.43
C GLY A 210 -35.54 -6.02 2.91
N GLY A 211 -35.90 -6.39 4.15
CA GLY A 211 -36.11 -7.80 4.55
C GLY A 211 -35.29 -8.33 5.75
N PRO A 212 -35.90 -9.10 6.69
CA PRO A 212 -35.34 -9.37 8.02
C PRO A 212 -34.29 -10.49 8.06
N VAL A 213 -33.33 -10.31 8.96
CA VAL A 213 -32.31 -11.29 9.36
C VAL A 213 -32.98 -12.44 10.12
N VAL A 214 -32.78 -13.68 9.63
CA VAL A 214 -33.00 -14.90 10.41
C VAL A 214 -31.63 -15.42 10.84
N LEU A 215 -31.40 -15.39 12.16
CA LEU A 215 -30.29 -16.05 12.84
C LEU A 215 -30.57 -17.56 12.91
N SER A 216 -29.61 -18.39 12.49
CA SER A 216 -29.48 -19.74 13.04
C SER A 216 -28.00 -20.07 13.23
N ALA A 217 -27.66 -20.40 14.48
CA ALA A 217 -26.35 -20.91 14.87
C ALA A 217 -26.18 -22.36 14.38
N ILE A 218 -25.02 -22.67 13.80
CA ILE A 218 -24.03 -23.68 14.22
C ILE A 218 -22.76 -23.41 13.40
#